data_AF-A0A2V9M6D6-F1
#
_entry.id   AF-A0A2V9M6D6-F1
#
_cell.length_a   1.000
_cell.length_b   1.000
_cell.length_c   1.000
_cell.angle_alpha   90.00
_cell.angle_beta   90.00
_cell.angle_gamma   90.00
#
_symmetry.space_group_name_H-M   'P 1'
#
loop_
_entity.id
_entity.type
_entity.pdbx_description
1 polymer ?
#
loop_
_entity_poly.entity_id
_entity_poly.type
_entity_poly.pdbx_seq_one_letter_code
_entity_poly.pdbx_strand_id
1 'polypeptide(L)'
;MLTIELLGISILQSLKRLVIPSGPYKYFLEHTRAYHVLDSFDILILVPYFAILIILAIFGLHRYQLVYLYLKNKKRPGIPARFEQLPVVTIQLPIFNEMFVIERLIESVARMNYPRELLEIQVLDD
;
A
#
# COMPACT_ATOMS: atom_id res chain seq x y z
N MET A 1 24.63 44.50 22.65
CA MET A 1 24.69 43.03 22.53
C MET A 1 24.02 42.36 23.73
N LEU A 2 24.43 42.64 24.97
CA LEU A 2 23.83 42.09 26.21
C LEU A 2 22.33 42.38 26.38
N THR A 3 21.86 43.58 26.00
CA THR A 3 20.47 44.02 26.17
C THR A 3 19.47 43.29 25.27
N ILE A 4 19.90 42.81 24.09
CA ILE A 4 19.03 42.08 23.16
C ILE A 4 18.84 40.62 23.63
N GLU A 5 19.88 40.00 24.19
CA GLU A 5 19.76 38.66 24.79
C GLU A 5 18.85 38.66 26.02
N LEU A 6 18.99 39.66 26.88
CA LEU A 6 18.13 39.83 28.06
C LEU A 6 16.65 40.05 27.69
N LEU A 7 16.39 40.84 26.65
CA LEU A 7 15.05 41.05 26.11
C LEU A 7 14.47 39.75 25.53
N GLY A 8 15.29 38.99 24.79
CA GLY A 8 14.92 37.68 24.25
C GLY A 8 14.54 36.68 25.34
N ILE A 9 15.33 36.61 26.43
CA ILE A 9 15.06 35.73 27.58
C ILE A 9 13.77 36.12 28.30
N SER A 10 13.53 37.43 28.49
CA SER A 10 12.32 37.93 29.15
C SER A 10 11.05 37.66 28.33
N ILE A 11 11.12 37.82 27.00
CA ILE A 11 10.02 37.51 26.09
C ILE A 11 9.74 36.01 26.07
N LEU A 12 10.78 35.18 26.05
CA LEU A 12 10.65 33.73 26.11
C LEU A 12 10.03 33.26 27.44
N GLN A 13 10.39 33.89 28.56
CA GLN A 13 9.79 33.60 29.87
C GLN A 13 8.31 33.99 29.95
N SER A 14 7.93 35.14 29.40
CA SER A 14 6.52 35.57 29.33
C SER A 14 5.68 34.68 28.41
N LEU A 15 6.23 34.27 27.26
CA LEU A 15 5.58 33.31 26.35
C LEU A 15 5.39 31.92 27.01
N LYS A 16 6.39 31.44 27.77
CA LYS A 16 6.26 30.19 28.54
C LYS A 16 5.13 30.25 29.56
N ARG A 17 4.91 31.41 30.21
CA ARG A 17 3.80 31.58 31.16
C ARG A 17 2.43 31.68 30.48
N LEU A 18 2.38 32.14 29.23
CA LEU A 18 1.13 32.25 28.47
C LEU A 18 0.68 30.91 27.88
N VAL A 19 1.62 30.05 27.46
CA VAL A 19 1.34 28.75 26.84
C VAL A 19 1.12 27.63 27.87
N ILE A 20 1.67 27.77 29.08
CA ILE A 20 1.51 26.77 30.15
C ILE A 20 0.35 27.21 31.06
N PRO A 21 -0.81 26.56 31.04
CA PRO A 21 -1.91 26.92 31.92
C PRO A 21 -1.50 26.68 33.38
N SER A 22 -1.51 27.75 34.19
CA SER A 22 -1.12 27.73 35.61
C SER A 22 -2.18 27.11 36.54
N GLY A 23 -3.16 26.40 35.97
CA GLY A 23 -4.24 25.74 36.69
C GLY A 23 -3.88 24.32 37.17
N PRO A 24 -4.85 23.58 37.75
CA PRO A 24 -4.64 22.23 38.30
C PRO A 24 -4.10 21.22 37.26
N TYR A 25 -4.27 21.51 35.97
CA TYR A 25 -3.72 20.73 34.86
C TYR A 25 -2.19 20.79 34.75
N LYS A 26 -1.52 21.78 35.37
CA LYS A 26 -0.05 21.85 35.35
C LYS A 26 0.59 20.64 36.04
N TYR A 27 0.03 20.22 37.18
CA TYR A 27 0.49 19.03 37.90
C TYR A 27 0.20 17.75 37.12
N PHE A 28 -0.95 17.66 36.46
CA PHE A 28 -1.28 16.53 35.58
C PHE A 28 -0.34 16.45 34.36
N LEU A 29 -0.02 17.59 33.76
CA LEU A 29 0.92 17.69 32.64
C LEU A 29 2.36 17.40 33.06
N GLU A 30 2.82 17.86 34.23
CA GLU A 30 4.15 17.50 34.75
C GLU A 30 4.24 16.02 35.14
N HIS A 31 3.17 15.44 35.71
CA HIS A 31 3.13 14.01 36.02
C HIS A 31 3.19 13.16 34.75
N THR A 32 2.44 13.52 33.70
CA THR A 32 2.53 12.83 32.39
C THR A 32 3.84 13.10 31.67
N ARG A 33 4.46 14.29 31.83
CA ARG A 33 5.77 14.60 31.24
C ARG A 33 6.90 13.79 31.88
N ALA A 34 6.78 13.42 33.16
CA ALA A 34 7.80 12.65 33.88
C ALA A 34 7.90 11.19 33.42
N TYR A 35 6.83 10.62 32.83
CA TYR A 35 6.82 9.24 32.30
C TYR A 35 7.10 9.15 30.78
N HIS A 36 7.28 10.30 30.10
CA HIS A 36 7.53 10.35 28.65
C HIS A 36 8.86 11.04 28.31
N VAL A 37 9.88 10.86 29.15
CA VAL A 37 11.25 11.02 28.67
C VAL A 37 11.50 9.78 27.83
N LEU A 38 11.68 9.95 26.51
CA LEU A 38 12.06 8.85 25.62
C LEU A 38 13.35 8.23 26.18
N ASP A 39 13.21 7.12 26.89
CA ASP A 39 14.38 6.44 27.43
C ASP A 39 15.19 5.88 26.25
N SER A 40 16.49 5.69 26.46
CA SER A 40 17.34 5.11 25.40
C SER A 40 16.83 3.73 24.94
N PHE A 41 16.11 3.03 25.82
CA PHE A 41 15.40 1.79 25.52
C PHE A 41 14.19 1.99 24.61
N ASP A 42 13.40 3.03 24.83
CA ASP A 42 12.26 3.35 23.96
C ASP A 42 12.75 3.70 22.55
N ILE A 43 13.80 4.51 22.45
CA ILE A 43 14.40 4.87 21.15
C ILE A 43 14.93 3.62 20.43
N LEU A 44 15.58 2.71 21.17
CA LEU A 44 16.11 1.46 20.62
C LEU A 44 15.03 0.58 19.99
N ILE A 45 13.80 0.61 20.52
CA ILE A 45 12.66 -0.17 19.99
C ILE A 45 11.91 0.62 18.92
N LEU A 46 11.74 1.93 19.13
CA LEU A 46 10.94 2.81 18.28
C LEU A 46 11.56 2.98 16.89
N VAL A 47 12.89 3.13 16.82
CA VAL A 47 13.63 3.29 15.56
C VAL A 47 13.46 2.09 14.62
N PRO A 48 13.76 0.84 15.02
CA PRO A 48 13.55 -0.31 14.14
C PRO A 48 12.06 -0.55 13.84
N TYR A 49 11.15 -0.26 14.78
CA TYR A 49 9.71 -0.36 14.54
C TYR A 49 9.27 0.55 13.37
N PHE A 50 9.61 1.84 13.43
CA PHE A 50 9.29 2.76 12.33
C PHE A 50 10.06 2.44 11.05
N ALA A 51 11.30 1.96 11.14
CA ALA A 51 12.05 1.51 9.97
C ALA A 51 11.32 0.38 9.22
N ILE A 52 10.81 -0.62 9.95
CA ILE A 52 10.01 -1.71 9.37
C ILE A 52 8.71 -1.15 8.77
N LEU A 53 8.02 -0.25 9.47
CA LEU A 53 6.81 0.39 8.93
C LEU A 53 7.07 1.17 7.64
N ILE A 54 8.19 1.87 7.53
CA ILE A 54 8.60 2.58 6.31
C ILE A 54 8.86 1.59 5.17
N ILE A 55 9.57 0.49 5.45
CA ILE A 55 9.82 -0.57 4.46
C ILE A 55 8.49 -1.17 3.96
N LEU A 56 7.57 -1.49 4.88
CA LEU A 56 6.24 -1.99 4.54
C LEU A 56 5.44 -0.98 3.73
N ALA A 57 5.53 0.31 4.07
CA ALA A 57 4.86 1.38 3.34
C ALA A 57 5.39 1.50 1.91
N ILE A 58 6.71 1.40 1.69
CA ILE A 58 7.32 1.40 0.36
C ILE A 58 6.87 0.18 -0.45
N PHE A 59 6.86 -1.01 0.16
CA PHE A 59 6.38 -2.23 -0.49
C PHE A 59 4.90 -2.13 -0.89
N GLY A 60 4.08 -1.57 0.00
CA GLY A 60 2.67 -1.27 -0.26
C GLY A 60 2.50 -0.27 -1.41
N LEU A 61 3.30 0.80 -1.44
CA LEU A 61 3.26 1.82 -2.49
C LEU A 61 3.65 1.24 -3.86
N HIS A 62 4.68 0.40 -3.91
CA HIS A 62 5.07 -0.31 -5.14
C HIS A 62 3.91 -1.15 -5.69
N ARG A 63 3.26 -1.95 -4.82
CA ARG A 63 2.09 -2.74 -5.23
C ARG A 63 0.89 -1.86 -5.62
N TYR A 64 0.70 -0.74 -4.93
CA TYR A 64 -0.35 0.24 -5.25
C TYR A 64 -0.16 0.84 -6.64
N GLN A 65 1.09 1.11 -7.06
CA GLN A 65 1.37 1.61 -8.41
C GLN A 65 0.88 0.66 -9.50
N LEU A 66 1.07 -0.66 -9.34
CA LEU A 66 0.56 -1.65 -10.32
C LEU A 66 -0.97 -1.61 -10.41
N VAL A 67 -1.65 -1.53 -9.26
CA VAL A 67 -3.12 -1.45 -9.22
C VAL A 67 -3.60 -0.14 -9.82
N TYR A 68 -2.95 0.98 -9.49
CA TYR A 68 -3.28 2.29 -10.05
C TYR A 68 -3.11 2.32 -11.57
N LEU A 69 -1.99 1.79 -12.09
CA LEU A 69 -1.74 1.67 -13.53
C LEU A 69 -2.78 0.77 -14.20
N TYR A 70 -3.11 -0.37 -13.58
CA TYR A 70 -4.15 -1.25 -14.08
C TYR A 70 -5.50 -0.53 -14.17
N LEU A 71 -5.92 0.17 -13.12
CA LEU A 71 -7.20 0.89 -13.09
C LEU A 71 -7.21 2.07 -14.08
N LYS A 72 -6.11 2.81 -14.17
CA LYS A 72 -5.95 3.94 -15.10
C LYS A 72 -5.99 3.48 -16.56
N ASN A 73 -5.34 2.35 -16.86
CA ASN A 73 -5.26 1.78 -18.21
C ASN A 73 -6.32 0.71 -18.47
N LYS A 74 -7.32 0.58 -17.59
CA LYS A 74 -8.47 -0.30 -17.78
C LYS A 74 -9.33 0.26 -18.91
N LYS A 75 -8.90 0.05 -20.14
CA LYS A 75 -9.68 0.34 -21.33
C LYS A 75 -10.98 -0.45 -21.22
N ARG A 76 -12.10 0.20 -21.50
CA ARG A 76 -13.36 -0.51 -21.77
C ARG A 76 -13.08 -1.46 -22.94
N PRO A 77 -13.51 -2.73 -22.87
CA PRO A 77 -13.40 -3.59 -24.04
C PRO A 77 -14.04 -2.84 -25.21
N GLY A 78 -13.28 -2.65 -26.28
CA GLY A 78 -13.82 -2.08 -27.51
C GLY A 78 -14.98 -2.93 -27.98
N ILE A 79 -15.89 -2.33 -28.75
CA ILE A 79 -16.94 -3.11 -29.42
C ILE A 79 -16.23 -4.21 -30.20
N PRO A 80 -16.49 -5.51 -29.90
CA PRO A 80 -15.79 -6.58 -30.56
C PRO A 80 -16.05 -6.47 -32.06
N ALA A 81 -14.97 -6.45 -32.85
CA ALA A 81 -15.10 -6.47 -34.29
C ALA A 81 -15.90 -7.72 -34.69
N ARG A 82 -16.93 -7.53 -35.50
CA ARG A 82 -17.77 -8.63 -35.97
C ARG A 82 -17.01 -9.29 -37.11
N PHE A 83 -16.50 -10.49 -36.88
CA PHE A 83 -15.90 -11.29 -37.94
C PHE A 83 -17.00 -11.79 -38.88
N GLU A 84 -16.83 -11.64 -40.19
CA GLU A 84 -17.72 -12.24 -41.19
C GLU A 84 -17.58 -13.77 -41.21
N GLN A 85 -16.37 -14.28 -40.95
CA GLN A 85 -16.05 -15.69 -40.77
C GLN A 85 -15.15 -15.84 -39.53
N LEU A 86 -15.46 -16.83 -38.69
CA LEU A 86 -14.68 -17.09 -37.49
C LEU A 86 -13.32 -17.72 -37.86
N PRO A 87 -12.19 -17.20 -37.35
CA PRO A 87 -10.88 -17.79 -37.59
C PRO A 87 -10.70 -19.12 -36.83
N VAL A 88 -9.65 -19.88 -37.16
CA VAL A 88 -9.19 -20.96 -36.27
C VAL A 88 -8.42 -20.34 -35.12
N VAL A 89 -8.75 -20.70 -33.87
CA VAL A 89 -8.15 -20.16 -32.66
C VAL A 89 -7.55 -21.29 -31.83
N THR A 90 -6.28 -21.12 -31.46
CA THR A 90 -5.59 -22.01 -30.52
C THR A 90 -5.43 -21.31 -29.17
N ILE A 91 -5.98 -21.91 -28.12
CA ILE A 91 -5.85 -21.46 -26.74
C ILE A 91 -4.74 -22.25 -26.07
N GLN A 92 -3.68 -21.55 -25.66
CA GLN A 92 -2.58 -22.13 -24.89
C GLN A 92 -2.81 -21.89 -23.40
N LEU A 93 -2.85 -22.98 -22.64
CA LEU A 93 -3.01 -22.99 -21.19
C LEU A 93 -1.66 -23.34 -20.56
N PRO A 94 -0.84 -22.35 -20.16
CA PRO A 94 0.36 -22.60 -19.36
C PRO A 94 -0.03 -22.96 -17.93
N ILE A 95 0.42 -24.11 -17.46
CA ILE A 95 0.10 -24.68 -16.15
C ILE A 95 1.42 -24.97 -15.43
N PHE A 96 1.50 -24.57 -14.17
CA PHE A 96 2.70 -24.71 -13.33
C PHE A 96 2.37 -25.51 -12.07
N ASN A 97 1.92 -26.77 -12.24
CA ASN A 97 1.57 -27.71 -11.16
C ASN A 97 0.48 -27.23 -10.17
N GLU A 98 -0.55 -26.54 -10.68
CA GLU A 98 -1.67 -26.02 -9.88
C GLU A 98 -2.89 -26.96 -9.97
N MET A 99 -2.74 -28.16 -9.41
CA MET A 99 -3.69 -29.28 -9.52
C MET A 99 -5.14 -28.97 -9.11
N PHE A 100 -5.37 -27.97 -8.25
CA PHE A 100 -6.71 -27.59 -7.81
C PHE A 100 -7.40 -26.55 -8.72
N VAL A 101 -6.66 -25.94 -9.65
CA VAL A 101 -7.15 -24.87 -10.53
C VAL A 101 -7.37 -25.39 -11.96
N ILE A 102 -6.59 -26.38 -12.38
CA ILE A 102 -6.62 -26.95 -13.74
C ILE A 102 -8.00 -27.43 -14.16
N GLU A 103 -8.74 -28.12 -13.30
CA GLU A 103 -10.06 -28.67 -13.63
C GLU A 103 -11.05 -27.55 -13.99
N ARG A 104 -11.08 -26.50 -13.16
CA ARG A 104 -11.95 -25.34 -13.38
C ARG A 104 -11.52 -24.53 -14.60
N LEU A 105 -10.22 -24.47 -14.88
CA LEU A 105 -9.66 -23.80 -16.05
C LEU A 105 -10.10 -24.50 -17.35
N ILE A 106 -9.89 -25.80 -17.43
CA ILE A 106 -10.27 -26.61 -18.59
C ILE A 106 -11.79 -26.55 -18.80
N GLU A 107 -12.58 -26.69 -17.74
CA GLU A 107 -14.04 -26.60 -17.84
C GLU A 107 -14.49 -25.24 -18.37
N SER A 108 -13.86 -24.15 -17.91
CA SER A 108 -14.19 -22.80 -18.36
C SER A 108 -13.86 -22.58 -19.85
N VAL A 109 -12.72 -23.11 -20.31
CA VAL A 109 -12.30 -23.01 -21.71
C VAL A 109 -13.20 -23.87 -22.61
N ALA A 110 -13.57 -25.07 -22.16
CA ALA A 110 -14.48 -25.97 -22.88
C ALA A 110 -15.91 -25.42 -23.01
N ARG A 111 -16.33 -24.52 -22.12
CA ARG A 111 -17.66 -23.86 -22.15
C ARG A 111 -17.70 -22.61 -23.05
N MET A 112 -16.60 -22.25 -23.73
CA MET A 112 -16.63 -21.12 -24.66
C MET A 112 -17.59 -21.37 -25.82
N ASN A 113 -18.36 -20.33 -26.17
CA ASN A 113 -19.28 -20.36 -27.30
C ASN A 113 -18.52 -20.14 -28.62
N TYR A 114 -17.73 -21.13 -29.03
CA TYR A 114 -16.97 -21.17 -30.28
C TYR A 114 -17.20 -22.50 -31.01
N PRO A 115 -17.30 -22.53 -32.34
CA PRO A 115 -17.38 -23.78 -33.08
C PRO A 115 -16.18 -24.69 -32.76
N ARG A 116 -16.44 -25.96 -32.47
CA ARG A 116 -15.42 -26.91 -31.98
C ARG A 116 -14.39 -27.24 -33.06
N GLU A 117 -14.81 -27.20 -34.32
CA GLU A 117 -13.98 -27.42 -35.50
C GLU A 117 -12.97 -26.29 -35.75
N LEU A 118 -13.16 -25.12 -35.12
CA LEU A 118 -12.27 -23.97 -35.22
C LEU A 118 -11.51 -23.69 -33.91
N LEU A 119 -11.71 -24.49 -32.86
CA LEU A 119 -11.10 -24.30 -31.55
C LEU A 119 -10.12 -25.42 -31.21
N GLU A 120 -8.88 -25.04 -30.96
CA GLU A 120 -7.84 -25.94 -30.46
C GLU A 120 -7.42 -25.51 -29.05
N ILE A 121 -7.26 -26.47 -28.13
CA ILE A 121 -6.83 -26.21 -26.75
C ILE A 121 -5.53 -26.97 -26.52
N GLN A 122 -4.45 -26.24 -26.22
CA GLN A 122 -3.13 -26.78 -25.93
C GLN A 122 -2.79 -26.52 -24.47
N VAL A 123 -2.41 -27.57 -23.75
CA VAL A 123 -1.96 -27.48 -22.36
C VAL A 123 -0.43 -27.53 -22.36
N LEU A 124 0.20 -26.48 -21.84
CA LEU A 124 1.65 -26.40 -21.65
C LEU A 124 1.91 -26.63 -20.16
N ASP A 125 2.65 -27.67 -19.83
CA ASP A 125 3.11 -27.96 -18.47
C ASP A 125 4.64 -27.77 -18.47
N ASP A 126 5.13 -26.91 -17.59
CA ASP A 126 6.56 -26.61 -17.39
C ASP A 126 7.13 -27.42 -16.20
#